data_AF-A0A357K512-F1
#
_entry.id   AF-A0A357K512-F1
#
_cell.length_a   1.000
_cell.length_b   1.000
_cell.length_c   1.000
_cell.angle_alpha   90.00
_cell.angle_beta   90.00
_cell.angle_gamma   90.00
#
_symmetry.space_group_name_H-M   'P 1'
#
loop_
_entity.id
_entity.type
_entity.pdbx_description
1 polymer ?
#
loop_
_entity_poly.entity_id
_entity_poly.type
_entity_poly.pdbx_seq_one_letter_code
_entity_poly.pdbx_strand_id
1 'polypeptide(L)'
;NYNENTTLEDNTTCYYTLPSIIINEIHYNPCTSQGDDFDYEFVELLNTGDLAADISGYEFYNSTGGNDQLSVVFPEGTTMAAGEFILVVVSEAGAANYASTGAQIFEMTQGNFSNSGEALALRDAFGNTVNAVTYDDGGAWPSAAQGILGFNYIESPDGGCATLEYIPEILAASLTTPLGNGNDLPGNWQASWVDNGTPGAANSSAFGCNNPDACNFNANAILGDASQCTFNCVGCTYPNADNFTAGATQDDGSCEFTMANPCPTDLNGDGSTTTADLLVFLVDFGNTCL
;
A
#
# COMPACT_ATOMS: atom_id res chain seq x y z
N ASN A 1 -9.09 -18.56 -8.53
CA ASN A 1 -10.17 -19.58 -8.44
C ASN A 1 -10.29 -20.36 -9.75
N TYR A 2 -9.21 -21.01 -10.17
CA TYR A 2 -9.22 -21.96 -11.28
C TYR A 2 -9.92 -23.27 -10.83
N ASN A 3 -10.80 -23.82 -11.67
CA ASN A 3 -11.46 -25.10 -11.45
C ASN A 3 -11.37 -25.92 -12.75
N GLU A 4 -10.59 -26.99 -12.74
CA GLU A 4 -10.33 -27.85 -13.90
C GLU A 4 -11.57 -28.64 -14.38
N ASN A 5 -12.63 -28.70 -13.57
CA ASN A 5 -13.87 -29.42 -13.87
C ASN A 5 -14.98 -28.53 -14.45
N THR A 6 -14.70 -27.24 -14.71
CA THR A 6 -15.66 -26.31 -15.30
C THR A 6 -15.91 -26.65 -16.77
N THR A 7 -17.13 -27.07 -17.11
CA THR A 7 -17.54 -27.40 -18.48
C THR A 7 -18.34 -26.28 -19.17
N LEU A 8 -18.63 -25.20 -18.44
CA LEU A 8 -19.35 -24.00 -18.90
C LEU A 8 -18.66 -22.79 -18.28
N GLU A 9 -17.99 -21.99 -19.10
CA GLU A 9 -17.37 -20.75 -18.66
C GLU A 9 -18.46 -19.77 -18.21
N ASP A 10 -18.53 -19.53 -16.90
CA ASP A 10 -19.32 -18.47 -16.31
C ASP A 10 -18.38 -17.47 -15.65
N ASN A 11 -18.04 -16.42 -16.40
CA ASN A 11 -17.17 -15.35 -15.92
C ASN A 11 -17.87 -14.41 -14.91
N THR A 12 -19.08 -14.72 -14.45
CA THR A 12 -19.83 -13.87 -13.52
C THR A 12 -19.43 -14.02 -12.05
N THR A 13 -18.64 -15.04 -11.70
CA THR A 13 -18.21 -15.36 -10.31
C THR A 13 -16.68 -15.47 -10.12
N CYS A 14 -15.90 -15.22 -11.17
CA CYS A 14 -14.45 -15.09 -11.06
C CYS A 14 -14.07 -13.71 -10.49
N TYR A 15 -14.06 -13.58 -9.17
CA TYR A 15 -13.46 -12.42 -8.51
C TYR A 15 -12.05 -12.80 -8.05
N TYR A 16 -11.05 -12.26 -8.73
CA TYR A 16 -9.70 -12.21 -8.19
C TYR A 16 -9.68 -11.01 -7.25
N THR A 17 -9.58 -11.24 -5.94
CA THR A 17 -9.19 -10.16 -5.03
C THR A 17 -7.74 -9.88 -5.33
N LEU A 18 -7.49 -8.82 -6.12
CA LEU A 18 -6.15 -8.32 -6.33
C LEU A 18 -5.53 -8.06 -4.96
N PRO A 19 -4.28 -8.50 -4.72
CA PRO A 19 -3.58 -8.13 -3.50
C PRO A 19 -3.56 -6.61 -3.39
N SER A 20 -3.70 -6.11 -2.17
CA SER A 20 -3.77 -4.66 -1.90
C SER A 20 -2.38 -4.05 -1.95
N ILE A 21 -1.78 -4.04 -3.14
CA ILE A 21 -0.48 -3.42 -3.38
C ILE A 21 -0.71 -2.00 -3.88
N ILE A 22 -0.11 -1.03 -3.20
CA ILE A 22 -0.20 0.39 -3.55
C ILE A 22 1.16 0.94 -3.93
N ILE A 23 1.16 2.05 -4.67
CA ILE A 23 2.35 2.89 -4.82
C ILE A 23 2.43 3.75 -3.55
N ASN A 24 3.46 3.58 -2.73
CA ASN A 24 3.49 4.17 -1.39
C ASN A 24 4.26 5.48 -1.30
N GLU A 25 5.37 5.56 -2.04
CA GLU A 25 6.30 6.68 -1.98
C GLU A 25 6.97 6.87 -3.35
N ILE A 26 7.21 8.12 -3.76
CA ILE A 26 7.83 8.46 -5.03
C ILE A 26 8.91 9.52 -4.80
N HIS A 27 10.17 9.19 -5.10
CA HIS A 27 11.29 10.12 -5.11
C HIS A 27 11.65 10.48 -6.54
N TYR A 28 10.93 11.44 -7.12
CA TYR A 28 11.03 11.78 -8.56
C TYR A 28 11.93 12.98 -8.86
N ASN A 29 12.38 13.71 -7.82
CA ASN A 29 13.30 14.83 -7.97
C ASN A 29 14.15 15.01 -6.71
N PRO A 30 15.06 14.06 -6.40
CA PRO A 30 16.02 14.18 -5.32
C PRO A 30 16.84 15.47 -5.40
N CYS A 31 17.26 15.95 -4.24
CA CYS A 31 18.09 17.14 -4.18
C CYS A 31 19.54 16.85 -4.56
N THR A 32 20.20 17.84 -5.16
CA THR A 32 21.61 17.76 -5.56
C THR A 32 22.60 17.41 -4.43
N SER A 33 22.24 17.63 -3.16
CA SER A 33 23.08 17.26 -2.02
C SER A 33 23.05 15.77 -1.69
N GLN A 34 22.01 15.05 -2.13
CA GLN A 34 21.90 13.60 -1.99
C GLN A 34 22.80 12.91 -3.03
N GLY A 35 22.79 13.43 -4.27
CA GLY A 35 23.71 13.04 -5.34
C GLY A 35 23.14 13.31 -6.72
N ASP A 36 23.56 12.51 -7.70
CA ASP A 36 23.00 12.55 -9.04
C ASP A 36 21.53 12.09 -9.00
N ASP A 37 20.68 12.85 -9.69
CA ASP A 37 19.23 12.71 -9.68
C ASP A 37 18.80 11.27 -10.01
N PHE A 38 19.29 10.77 -11.14
CA PHE A 38 19.08 9.42 -11.66
C PHE A 38 19.45 8.28 -10.67
N ASP A 39 20.40 8.51 -9.76
CA ASP A 39 20.88 7.48 -8.83
C ASP A 39 20.13 7.48 -7.49
N TYR A 40 19.24 8.44 -7.26
CA TYR A 40 18.43 8.52 -6.05
C TYR A 40 16.93 8.48 -6.30
N GLU A 41 16.54 8.43 -7.57
CA GLU A 41 15.16 8.21 -7.98
C GLU A 41 14.66 6.80 -7.60
N PHE A 42 13.48 6.73 -6.98
CA PHE A 42 12.80 5.47 -6.68
C PHE A 42 11.28 5.62 -6.61
N VAL A 43 10.59 4.49 -6.77
CA VAL A 43 9.19 4.30 -6.44
C VAL A 43 9.07 3.14 -5.47
N GLU A 44 8.35 3.33 -4.37
CA GLU A 44 8.08 2.30 -3.39
C GLU A 44 6.70 1.70 -3.59
N LEU A 45 6.61 0.37 -3.45
CA LEU A 45 5.37 -0.38 -3.37
C LEU A 45 5.18 -0.89 -1.94
N LEU A 46 3.93 -0.89 -1.46
CA LEU A 46 3.57 -1.43 -0.15
C LEU A 46 2.44 -2.44 -0.30
N ASN A 47 2.58 -3.60 0.34
CA ASN A 47 1.46 -4.50 0.56
C ASN A 47 0.66 -4.06 1.79
N THR A 48 -0.49 -3.42 1.58
CA THR A 48 -1.42 -3.02 2.65
C THR A 48 -2.39 -4.13 3.02
N GLY A 49 -2.30 -5.29 2.39
CA GLY A 49 -3.04 -6.49 2.76
C GLY A 49 -2.53 -7.09 4.07
N ASP A 50 -3.35 -7.99 4.64
CA ASP A 50 -3.07 -8.73 5.87
C ASP A 50 -2.37 -10.07 5.63
N LEU A 51 -2.21 -10.46 4.37
CA LEU A 51 -1.55 -11.69 3.93
C LEU A 51 -0.40 -11.40 2.98
N ALA A 52 0.50 -12.38 2.87
CA ALA A 52 1.53 -12.35 1.84
C ALA A 52 0.90 -12.41 0.45
N ALA A 53 1.30 -11.51 -0.42
CA ALA A 53 0.89 -11.43 -1.82
C ALA A 53 1.98 -12.04 -2.71
N ASP A 54 1.59 -12.93 -3.62
CA ASP A 54 2.44 -13.35 -4.73
C ASP A 54 2.28 -12.34 -5.87
N ILE A 55 3.38 -11.68 -6.24
CA ILE A 55 3.42 -10.68 -7.31
C ILE A 55 4.25 -11.17 -8.51
N SER A 56 4.44 -12.50 -8.63
CA SER A 56 5.11 -13.11 -9.77
C SER A 56 4.48 -12.66 -11.09
N GLY A 57 5.32 -12.19 -12.02
CA GLY A 57 4.88 -11.71 -13.32
C GLY A 57 4.13 -10.38 -13.30
N TYR A 58 4.00 -9.72 -12.15
CA TYR A 58 3.48 -8.35 -12.12
C TYR A 58 4.42 -7.45 -12.92
N GLU A 59 3.86 -6.36 -13.42
CA GLU A 59 4.56 -5.43 -14.28
C GLU A 59 4.45 -4.01 -13.73
N PHE A 60 5.59 -3.35 -13.55
CA PHE A 60 5.64 -1.94 -13.21
C PHE A 60 5.94 -1.12 -14.47
N TYR A 61 5.14 -0.07 -14.64
CA TYR A 61 5.21 0.85 -15.75
C TYR A 61 5.45 2.28 -15.26
N ASN A 62 6.37 2.96 -15.92
CA ASN A 62 6.46 4.42 -15.95
C ASN A 62 5.95 4.93 -17.32
N SER A 63 5.96 6.24 -17.59
CA SER A 63 5.47 6.79 -18.85
C SER A 63 6.51 7.66 -19.55
N THR A 64 6.75 7.38 -20.82
CA THR A 64 7.65 8.19 -21.67
C THR A 64 6.85 8.83 -22.79
N GLY A 65 6.83 10.17 -22.84
CA GLY A 65 6.10 10.91 -23.87
C GLY A 65 4.59 10.64 -23.86
N GLY A 66 4.03 10.37 -22.67
CA GLY A 66 2.61 10.07 -22.48
C GLY A 66 2.17 8.66 -22.88
N ASN A 67 3.12 7.74 -23.12
CA ASN A 67 2.84 6.33 -23.39
C ASN A 67 3.46 5.46 -22.29
N ASP A 68 2.78 4.36 -21.96
CA ASP A 68 3.29 3.36 -21.03
C ASP A 68 4.64 2.80 -21.50
N GLN A 69 5.58 2.69 -20.58
CA GLN A 69 6.87 2.04 -20.73
C GLN A 69 6.99 0.96 -19.66
N LEU A 70 7.13 -0.29 -20.08
CA LEU A 70 7.38 -1.40 -19.16
C LEU A 70 8.81 -1.26 -18.61
N SER A 71 8.92 -1.08 -17.30
CA SER A 71 10.21 -0.83 -16.64
C SER A 71 10.69 -2.06 -15.89
N VAL A 72 9.79 -2.76 -15.18
CA VAL A 72 10.10 -3.97 -14.40
C VAL A 72 9.05 -5.05 -14.67
N VAL A 73 9.53 -6.29 -14.79
CA VAL A 73 8.70 -7.51 -14.65
C VAL A 73 9.18 -8.23 -13.40
N PHE A 74 8.31 -8.40 -12.41
CA PHE A 74 8.66 -9.07 -11.16
C PHE A 74 8.90 -10.56 -11.44
N PRO A 75 10.08 -11.11 -11.08
CA PRO A 75 10.42 -12.51 -11.34
C PRO A 75 9.48 -13.51 -10.67
N GLU A 76 9.41 -14.72 -11.21
CA GLU A 76 8.70 -15.84 -10.59
C GLU A 76 9.20 -16.10 -9.16
N GLY A 77 8.26 -16.28 -8.23
CA GLY A 77 8.51 -16.46 -6.81
C GLY A 77 8.67 -15.17 -6.01
N THR A 78 8.42 -14.00 -6.62
CA THR A 78 8.45 -12.72 -5.88
C THR A 78 7.20 -12.60 -5.02
N THR A 79 7.40 -12.45 -3.71
CA THR A 79 6.31 -12.31 -2.74
C THR A 79 6.52 -11.07 -1.88
N MET A 80 5.42 -10.42 -1.49
CA MET A 80 5.40 -9.35 -0.49
C MET A 80 4.61 -9.82 0.73
N ALA A 81 5.24 -9.95 1.90
CA ALA A 81 4.54 -10.13 3.16
C ALA A 81 3.60 -8.94 3.46
N ALA A 82 2.66 -9.14 4.37
CA ALA A 82 1.80 -8.06 4.86
C ALA A 82 2.65 -6.93 5.46
N GLY A 83 2.44 -5.69 5.00
CA GLY A 83 3.23 -4.53 5.40
C GLY A 83 4.66 -4.48 4.84
N GLU A 84 5.02 -5.37 3.91
CA GLU A 84 6.34 -5.33 3.26
C GLU A 84 6.42 -4.25 2.17
N PHE A 85 7.60 -3.65 2.07
CA PHE A 85 7.97 -2.65 1.08
C PHE A 85 8.85 -3.25 -0.02
N ILE A 86 8.65 -2.80 -1.25
CA ILE A 86 9.54 -3.05 -2.39
C ILE A 86 9.96 -1.71 -2.98
N LEU A 87 11.24 -1.54 -3.31
CA LEU A 87 11.76 -0.39 -4.03
C LEU A 87 11.99 -0.72 -5.51
N VAL A 88 11.42 0.08 -6.40
CA VAL A 88 11.74 0.13 -7.82
C VAL A 88 12.69 1.32 -8.03
N VAL A 89 13.94 1.04 -8.44
CA VAL A 89 15.00 2.03 -8.59
C VAL A 89 15.42 2.17 -10.05
N VAL A 90 15.99 3.31 -10.40
CA VAL A 90 16.32 3.63 -11.80
C VAL A 90 17.68 3.06 -12.24
N SER A 91 18.63 2.86 -11.32
CA SER A 91 20.01 2.48 -11.66
C SER A 91 20.65 1.49 -10.68
N GLU A 92 21.70 0.79 -11.13
CA GLU A 92 22.56 -0.05 -10.28
C GLU A 92 23.12 0.73 -9.07
N ALA A 93 23.48 2.01 -9.27
CA ALA A 93 23.93 2.86 -8.18
C ALA A 93 22.78 3.18 -7.20
N GLY A 94 21.57 3.41 -7.70
CA GLY A 94 20.36 3.52 -6.87
C GLY A 94 20.11 2.26 -6.05
N ALA A 95 20.25 1.08 -6.66
CA ALA A 95 20.14 -0.18 -5.92
C ALA A 95 21.17 -0.28 -4.79
N ALA A 96 22.40 0.18 -5.02
CA ALA A 96 23.43 0.24 -3.99
C ALA A 96 23.14 1.28 -2.91
N ASN A 97 22.60 2.45 -3.26
CA ASN A 97 22.24 3.52 -2.33
C ASN A 97 21.16 3.07 -1.33
N TYR A 98 20.20 2.28 -1.78
CA TYR A 98 19.09 1.80 -0.96
C TYR A 98 19.29 0.39 -0.37
N ALA A 99 20.42 -0.28 -0.62
CA ALA A 99 20.67 -1.66 -0.15
C ALA A 99 20.58 -1.85 1.37
N SER A 100 20.73 -0.77 2.15
CA SER A 100 20.69 -0.81 3.62
C SER A 100 19.29 -0.71 4.23
N THR A 101 18.25 -0.42 3.43
CA THR A 101 16.86 -0.32 3.91
C THR A 101 16.31 -1.68 4.36
N GLY A 102 16.80 -2.76 3.75
CA GLY A 102 16.29 -4.12 3.98
C GLY A 102 15.06 -4.48 3.14
N ALA A 103 14.52 -3.54 2.35
CA ALA A 103 13.48 -3.80 1.36
C ALA A 103 14.03 -4.62 0.18
N GLN A 104 13.16 -5.33 -0.53
CA GLN A 104 13.54 -5.91 -1.83
C GLN A 104 13.68 -4.78 -2.86
N ILE A 105 14.70 -4.86 -3.70
CA ILE A 105 15.03 -3.81 -4.67
C ILE A 105 15.00 -4.39 -6.09
N PHE A 106 14.27 -3.73 -6.99
CA PHE A 106 14.20 -4.07 -8.40
C PHE A 106 14.64 -2.87 -9.24
N GLU A 107 15.67 -3.07 -10.06
CA GLU A 107 16.15 -2.05 -10.99
C GLU A 107 15.30 -2.03 -12.26
N MET A 108 14.94 -0.83 -12.72
CA MET A 108 14.26 -0.62 -13.99
C MET A 108 15.17 -1.01 -15.16
N THR A 109 14.61 -1.75 -16.11
CA THR A 109 15.33 -2.13 -17.34
C THR A 109 15.38 -0.99 -18.37
N GLN A 110 14.46 -0.03 -18.24
CA GLN A 110 14.36 1.15 -19.07
C GLN A 110 13.53 2.23 -18.35
N GLY A 111 13.84 3.50 -18.65
CA GLY A 111 13.12 4.65 -18.12
C GLY A 111 13.89 5.34 -17.01
N ASN A 112 13.30 6.42 -16.53
CA ASN A 112 13.65 7.17 -15.32
C ASN A 112 12.37 7.84 -14.83
N PHE A 113 12.44 8.60 -13.75
CA PHE A 113 11.31 9.40 -13.31
C PHE A 113 11.41 10.83 -13.83
N SER A 114 10.26 11.43 -14.15
CA SER A 114 10.17 12.80 -14.64
C SER A 114 10.09 13.74 -13.45
N ASN A 115 11.03 14.69 -13.37
CA ASN A 115 11.05 15.75 -12.36
C ASN A 115 9.83 16.67 -12.43
N SER A 116 9.03 16.60 -13.51
CA SER A 116 7.81 17.40 -13.69
C SER A 116 6.52 16.59 -13.76
N GLY A 117 6.55 15.34 -13.29
CA GLY A 117 5.37 14.48 -13.29
C GLY A 117 5.32 13.49 -14.45
N GLU A 118 4.70 12.35 -14.18
CA GLU A 118 4.39 11.31 -15.16
C GLU A 118 3.35 10.31 -14.61
N ALA A 119 2.91 9.38 -15.46
CA ALA A 119 2.05 8.28 -15.04
C ALA A 119 2.87 7.04 -14.65
N LEU A 120 2.54 6.47 -13.50
CA LEU A 120 3.03 5.20 -13.00
C LEU A 120 1.87 4.21 -12.88
N ALA A 121 2.11 2.94 -13.16
CA ALA A 121 1.12 1.88 -12.99
C ALA A 121 1.75 0.56 -12.58
N LEU A 122 1.10 -0.12 -11.65
CA LEU A 122 1.33 -1.52 -11.33
C LEU A 122 0.21 -2.35 -11.97
N ARG A 123 0.60 -3.34 -12.77
CA ARG A 123 -0.33 -4.29 -13.41
C ARG A 123 -0.02 -5.70 -12.97
N ASP A 124 -1.06 -6.52 -12.85
CA ASP A 124 -0.89 -7.95 -12.63
C ASP A 124 -0.38 -8.65 -13.90
N ALA A 125 -0.03 -9.93 -13.77
CA ALA A 125 0.46 -10.75 -14.90
C ALA A 125 -0.57 -10.96 -16.04
N PHE A 126 -1.82 -10.54 -15.85
CA PHE A 126 -2.88 -10.60 -16.85
C PHE A 126 -3.15 -9.23 -17.51
N GLY A 127 -2.42 -8.19 -17.11
CA GLY A 127 -2.54 -6.82 -17.61
C GLY A 127 -3.61 -5.97 -16.92
N ASN A 128 -4.21 -6.45 -15.82
CA ASN A 128 -5.16 -5.65 -15.05
C ASN A 128 -4.39 -4.63 -14.20
N THR A 129 -4.85 -3.37 -14.17
CA THR A 129 -4.28 -2.35 -13.28
C THR A 129 -4.62 -2.68 -11.83
N VAL A 130 -3.58 -2.88 -11.02
CA VAL A 130 -3.65 -3.06 -9.56
C VAL A 130 -3.69 -1.70 -8.89
N ASN A 131 -2.78 -0.81 -9.28
CA ASN A 131 -2.68 0.54 -8.75
C ASN A 131 -2.06 1.48 -9.81
N ALA A 132 -2.42 2.75 -9.81
CA ALA A 132 -1.85 3.74 -10.72
C ALA A 132 -1.92 5.14 -10.12
N VAL A 133 -0.98 5.99 -10.53
CA VAL A 133 -0.89 7.40 -10.16
C VAL A 133 -0.36 8.21 -11.32
N THR A 134 -0.85 9.43 -11.51
CA THR A 134 -0.21 10.43 -12.37
C THR A 134 0.21 11.60 -11.50
N TYR A 135 1.45 11.55 -11.00
CA TYR A 135 2.00 12.59 -10.15
C TYR A 135 2.43 13.79 -10.98
N ASP A 136 2.51 14.96 -10.35
CA ASP A 136 2.86 16.24 -10.99
C ASP A 136 3.63 17.09 -9.97
N ASP A 137 4.49 17.99 -10.46
CA ASP A 137 5.23 18.95 -9.63
C ASP A 137 4.41 20.21 -9.32
N GLY A 138 3.15 20.28 -9.79
CA GLY A 138 2.28 21.43 -9.67
C GLY A 138 0.79 21.12 -9.47
N GLY A 139 -0.02 22.18 -9.57
CA GLY A 139 -1.47 22.09 -9.54
C GLY A 139 -2.05 21.64 -8.19
N ALA A 140 -2.72 20.49 -8.19
CA ALA A 140 -3.36 19.92 -7.00
C ALA A 140 -2.40 19.05 -6.16
N TRP A 141 -1.21 18.74 -6.69
CA TRP A 141 -0.17 18.00 -5.99
C TRP A 141 0.61 18.92 -5.04
N PRO A 142 1.19 18.37 -3.96
CA PRO A 142 2.07 19.11 -3.07
C PRO A 142 3.21 19.77 -3.86
N SER A 143 3.13 21.09 -4.04
CA SER A 143 4.01 21.87 -4.92
C SER A 143 4.51 23.16 -4.29
N ALA A 144 4.08 23.44 -3.05
CA ALA A 144 4.45 24.64 -2.33
C ALA A 144 4.67 24.34 -0.86
N ALA A 145 5.69 24.99 -0.29
CA ALA A 145 5.93 24.91 1.14
C ALA A 145 4.75 25.49 1.93
N GLN A 146 4.09 24.66 2.73
CA GLN A 146 3.04 25.08 3.65
C GLN A 146 3.63 25.30 5.04
N GLY A 147 3.24 26.43 5.63
CA GLY A 147 3.55 26.73 7.02
C GLY A 147 2.49 26.16 7.95
N ILE A 148 2.87 25.29 8.88
CA ILE A 148 2.01 24.81 9.95
C ILE A 148 2.45 25.45 11.27
N LEU A 149 1.53 26.13 11.95
CA LEU A 149 1.77 26.79 13.23
C LEU A 149 2.94 27.81 13.24
N GLY A 150 3.18 28.46 12.10
CA GLY A 150 4.23 29.48 11.96
C GLY A 150 5.62 28.94 11.63
N PHE A 151 5.72 27.64 11.36
CA PHE A 151 6.92 26.98 10.87
C PHE A 151 6.67 26.47 9.45
N ASN A 152 7.56 26.78 8.51
CA ASN A 152 7.54 26.17 7.18
C ASN A 152 8.08 24.75 7.31
N TYR A 153 7.27 23.80 6.90
CA TYR A 153 7.41 22.43 7.40
C TYR A 153 7.14 21.40 6.30
N ILE A 154 6.28 21.75 5.34
CA ILE A 154 6.24 21.06 4.06
C ILE A 154 7.30 21.70 3.18
N GLU A 155 8.30 20.96 2.72
CA GLU A 155 9.13 21.34 1.57
C GLU A 155 8.49 20.76 0.31
N SER A 156 8.65 21.41 -0.84
CA SER A 156 8.16 20.81 -2.09
C SER A 156 8.94 19.50 -2.30
N PRO A 157 8.27 18.37 -2.66
CA PRO A 157 9.00 17.17 -3.06
C PRO A 157 9.78 17.38 -4.37
N ASP A 158 9.51 18.49 -5.06
CA ASP A 158 10.22 18.94 -6.25
C ASP A 158 11.59 19.57 -5.90
N GLY A 159 12.66 18.78 -5.97
CA GLY A 159 14.05 19.23 -5.81
C GLY A 159 14.47 19.57 -4.38
N GLY A 160 13.57 19.35 -3.41
CA GLY A 160 13.70 19.71 -1.98
C GLY A 160 14.11 18.57 -1.06
N CYS A 161 14.74 17.51 -1.60
CA CYS A 161 15.10 16.26 -0.91
C CYS A 161 13.90 15.42 -0.43
N ALA A 162 12.74 16.00 -0.18
CA ALA A 162 11.55 15.28 0.22
C ALA A 162 11.00 14.39 -0.92
N THR A 163 10.49 13.23 -0.56
CA THR A 163 9.72 12.35 -1.45
C THR A 163 8.24 12.73 -1.42
N LEU A 164 7.46 12.15 -2.32
CA LEU A 164 6.01 12.21 -2.31
C LEU A 164 5.46 10.94 -1.66
N GLU A 165 4.80 11.05 -0.52
CA GLU A 165 4.31 9.94 0.32
C GLU A 165 2.79 9.85 0.31
N TYR A 166 2.24 8.64 0.14
CA TYR A 166 0.81 8.37 0.20
C TYR A 166 0.30 8.39 1.66
N ILE A 167 -0.77 9.15 1.91
CA ILE A 167 -1.33 9.44 3.24
C ILE A 167 -2.86 9.61 3.20
N PRO A 168 -3.61 8.51 3.08
CA PRO A 168 -5.07 8.58 3.01
C PRO A 168 -5.69 9.09 4.34
N GLU A 169 -5.01 8.95 5.48
CA GLU A 169 -5.55 9.26 6.81
C GLU A 169 -5.68 10.76 7.08
N ILE A 170 -4.77 11.59 6.55
CA ILE A 170 -4.74 13.03 6.83
C ILE A 170 -5.92 13.75 6.13
N LEU A 171 -6.44 13.23 5.02
CA LEU A 171 -7.56 13.87 4.30
C LEU A 171 -8.94 13.44 4.77
N ALA A 172 -9.11 12.22 5.30
CA ALA A 172 -10.37 11.80 5.91
C ALA A 172 -10.78 12.72 7.07
N ALA A 173 -9.81 13.33 7.76
CA ALA A 173 -10.03 14.29 8.84
C ALA A 173 -10.27 15.74 8.35
N SER A 174 -9.87 16.10 7.12
CA SER A 174 -9.84 17.49 6.65
C SER A 174 -10.77 17.82 5.46
N LEU A 175 -11.33 16.84 4.75
CA LEU A 175 -12.25 17.08 3.63
C LEU A 175 -13.62 16.44 3.87
N THR A 176 -14.69 17.23 3.68
CA THR A 176 -16.09 16.83 3.89
C THR A 176 -16.71 16.06 2.72
N THR A 177 -15.90 15.67 1.74
CA THR A 177 -16.32 14.89 0.57
C THR A 177 -15.50 13.60 0.52
N PRO A 178 -16.12 12.41 0.61
CA PRO A 178 -15.43 11.17 0.30
C PRO A 178 -15.21 11.17 -1.22
N LEU A 179 -14.02 11.54 -1.65
CA LEU A 179 -13.56 11.38 -3.02
C LEU A 179 -12.45 10.35 -2.93
N GLY A 180 -12.70 9.14 -3.44
CA GLY A 180 -11.75 8.03 -3.68
C GLY A 180 -10.61 7.76 -2.69
N ASN A 181 -10.55 6.57 -2.10
CA ASN A 181 -9.38 6.11 -1.35
C ASN A 181 -8.31 5.53 -2.31
N GLY A 182 -7.82 6.33 -3.26
CA GLY A 182 -6.95 5.87 -4.35
C GLY A 182 -5.71 6.74 -4.55
N ASN A 183 -4.69 6.16 -5.16
CA ASN A 183 -3.43 6.80 -5.53
C ASN A 183 -3.57 7.88 -6.62
N ASP A 184 -4.70 7.87 -7.34
CA ASP A 184 -5.04 8.79 -8.43
C ASP A 184 -5.50 10.18 -7.93
N LEU A 185 -5.69 10.35 -6.63
CA LEU A 185 -6.08 11.62 -6.04
C LEU A 185 -4.88 12.35 -5.45
N PRO A 186 -4.51 13.54 -5.98
CA PRO A 186 -3.39 14.34 -5.49
C PRO A 186 -3.49 14.68 -4.01
N GLY A 187 -4.72 14.79 -3.50
CA GLY A 187 -4.98 15.07 -2.10
C GLY A 187 -4.46 13.97 -1.17
N ASN A 188 -4.42 12.71 -1.61
CA ASN A 188 -3.97 11.59 -0.78
C ASN A 188 -2.45 11.50 -0.67
N TRP A 189 -1.71 12.54 -1.07
CA TRP A 189 -0.26 12.59 -1.04
C TRP A 189 0.24 13.83 -0.31
N GLN A 190 1.39 13.71 0.35
CA GLN A 190 2.14 14.83 0.92
C GLN A 190 3.61 14.75 0.52
N ALA A 191 4.33 15.85 0.69
CA ALA A 191 5.77 15.77 0.78
C ALA A 191 6.18 15.06 2.08
N SER A 192 7.22 14.23 2.02
CA SER A 192 7.83 13.66 3.20
C SER A 192 8.39 14.74 4.11
N TRP A 193 8.30 14.47 5.39
CA TRP A 193 8.83 15.28 6.47
C TRP A 193 10.24 14.84 6.88
N VAL A 194 10.76 13.80 6.24
CA VAL A 194 12.12 13.29 6.40
C VAL A 194 12.89 13.60 5.12
N ASP A 195 14.06 14.23 5.26
CA ASP A 195 14.94 14.44 4.12
C ASP A 195 15.25 13.10 3.44
N ASN A 196 15.05 13.04 2.12
CA ASN A 196 15.21 11.84 1.30
C ASN A 196 14.15 10.75 1.51
N GLY A 197 13.06 11.08 2.21
CA GLY A 197 11.92 10.19 2.37
C GLY A 197 12.10 9.09 3.42
N THR A 198 11.29 8.05 3.30
CA THR A 198 11.25 6.90 4.20
C THR A 198 11.38 5.55 3.48
N PRO A 199 12.34 5.38 2.54
CA PRO A 199 12.44 4.16 1.75
C PRO A 199 12.63 2.91 2.62
N GLY A 200 11.79 1.91 2.40
CA GLY A 200 11.70 0.66 3.13
C GLY A 200 11.06 0.77 4.52
N ALA A 201 10.39 1.89 4.81
CA ALA A 201 9.78 2.16 6.11
C ALA A 201 8.41 2.83 5.95
N ALA A 202 7.67 2.92 7.05
CA ALA A 202 6.38 3.60 7.03
C ALA A 202 6.57 5.11 6.73
N ASN A 203 5.63 5.67 5.96
CA ASN A 203 5.60 7.09 5.60
C ASN A 203 5.66 8.01 6.82
N SER A 204 6.23 9.19 6.62
CA SER A 204 6.30 10.24 7.62
C SER A 204 4.90 10.81 7.89
N SER A 205 4.61 11.21 9.14
CA SER A 205 3.32 11.82 9.47
C SER A 205 3.53 13.13 10.22
N ALA A 206 2.84 14.18 9.79
CA ALA A 206 2.77 15.41 10.57
C ALA A 206 2.09 15.17 11.93
N PHE A 207 1.09 14.28 11.98
CA PHE A 207 0.20 14.12 13.14
C PHE A 207 0.12 12.67 13.64
N GLY A 208 -0.33 12.49 14.87
CA GLY A 208 -0.44 11.18 15.50
C GLY A 208 0.20 11.14 16.89
N CYS A 209 0.05 10.03 17.58
CA CYS A 209 0.63 9.89 18.91
C CYS A 209 2.10 9.51 18.83
N ASN A 210 3.02 10.42 19.17
CA ASN A 210 4.47 10.11 19.23
C ASN A 210 4.93 9.64 20.63
N ASN A 211 4.01 9.26 21.51
CA ASN A 211 4.34 8.71 22.82
C ASN A 211 4.52 7.19 22.74
N PRO A 212 5.72 6.63 23.00
CA PRO A 212 6.00 5.20 22.89
C PRO A 212 5.20 4.33 23.88
N ASP A 213 4.63 4.92 24.93
CA ASP A 213 3.80 4.20 25.90
C ASP A 213 2.32 4.08 25.45
N ALA A 214 1.94 4.71 24.33
CA ALA A 214 0.58 4.69 23.82
C ALA A 214 0.31 3.49 22.89
N CYS A 215 -0.94 3.05 22.87
CA CYS A 215 -1.41 1.93 22.07
C CYS A 215 -1.40 2.24 20.57
N ASN A 216 -1.72 3.49 20.22
CA ASN A 216 -1.65 4.00 18.85
C ASN A 216 -0.36 4.81 18.59
N PHE A 217 0.75 4.41 19.23
CA PHE A 217 2.04 5.03 19.01
C PHE A 217 2.44 4.97 17.53
N ASN A 218 2.76 6.13 16.97
CA ASN A 218 3.33 6.31 15.66
C ASN A 218 4.69 6.99 15.82
N ALA A 219 5.77 6.23 15.60
CA ALA A 219 7.15 6.73 15.66
C ALA A 219 7.44 7.81 14.61
N ASN A 220 6.63 7.86 13.55
CA ASN A 220 6.79 8.79 12.44
C ASN A 220 5.97 10.07 12.62
N ALA A 221 5.26 10.25 13.74
CA ALA A 221 4.49 11.46 14.05
C ALA A 221 5.43 12.61 14.52
N ILE A 222 5.78 13.51 13.59
CA ILE A 222 6.80 14.55 13.79
C ILE A 222 6.28 15.73 14.63
N LEU A 223 5.02 16.15 14.43
CA LEU A 223 4.34 17.12 15.30
C LEU A 223 3.36 16.39 16.22
N GLY A 224 3.82 15.31 16.86
CA GLY A 224 2.94 14.41 17.59
C GLY A 224 2.02 15.11 18.59
N ASP A 225 0.76 14.66 18.62
CA ASP A 225 -0.31 15.19 19.44
C ASP A 225 -0.61 14.24 20.60
N ALA A 226 -0.16 14.61 21.80
CA ALA A 226 -0.39 13.82 23.00
C ALA A 226 -1.89 13.66 23.35
N SER A 227 -2.77 14.53 22.82
CA SER A 227 -4.22 14.40 23.01
C SER A 227 -4.85 13.30 22.15
N GLN A 228 -4.15 12.87 21.09
CA GLN A 228 -4.55 11.75 20.24
C GLN A 228 -4.04 10.40 20.76
N CYS A 229 -3.17 10.39 21.78
CA CYS A 229 -2.63 9.17 22.36
C CYS A 229 -3.70 8.40 23.14
N THR A 230 -3.93 7.15 22.75
CA THR A 230 -4.78 6.21 23.48
C THR A 230 -3.89 5.31 24.33
N PHE A 231 -4.21 5.20 25.63
CA PHE A 231 -3.51 4.33 26.58
C PHE A 231 -4.39 3.16 27.06
N ASN A 232 -5.66 3.19 26.70
CA ASN A 232 -6.58 2.09 26.90
C ASN A 232 -6.52 1.23 25.64
N CYS A 233 -5.63 0.25 25.60
CA CYS A 233 -5.38 -0.60 24.42
C CYS A 233 -6.50 -1.62 24.22
N VAL A 234 -7.73 -1.16 24.27
CA VAL A 234 -8.94 -1.98 24.30
C VAL A 234 -9.73 -1.67 23.04
N GLY A 235 -10.12 -2.72 22.33
CA GLY A 235 -10.89 -2.62 21.09
C GLY A 235 -10.79 -3.93 20.33
N CYS A 236 -11.37 -3.99 19.14
CA CYS A 236 -11.29 -5.20 18.35
C CYS A 236 -9.84 -5.46 17.89
N THR A 237 -9.25 -6.56 18.33
CA THR A 237 -7.84 -6.91 18.01
C THR A 237 -7.70 -7.73 16.72
N TYR A 238 -8.79 -7.96 15.99
CA TYR A 238 -8.82 -8.82 14.82
C TYR A 238 -8.82 -7.94 13.54
N PRO A 239 -7.73 -7.90 12.75
CA PRO A 239 -7.59 -7.03 11.58
C PRO A 239 -8.67 -7.19 10.51
N ASN A 240 -9.28 -8.37 10.46
CA ASN A 240 -10.35 -8.73 9.54
C ASN A 240 -11.77 -8.41 10.06
N ALA A 241 -11.88 -7.78 11.24
CA ALA A 241 -13.13 -7.25 11.71
C ALA A 241 -13.41 -5.90 11.03
N ASP A 242 -14.66 -5.64 10.69
CA ASP A 242 -15.12 -4.39 10.08
C ASP A 242 -14.82 -3.17 10.97
N ASN A 243 -14.70 -3.41 12.27
CA ASN A 243 -14.40 -2.41 13.28
C ASN A 243 -13.04 -2.66 13.97
N PHE A 244 -12.07 -3.25 13.25
CA PHE A 244 -10.71 -3.43 13.75
C PHE A 244 -10.15 -2.13 14.35
N THR A 245 -9.58 -2.22 15.55
CA THR A 245 -8.96 -1.10 16.26
C THR A 245 -7.44 -1.23 16.20
N ALA A 246 -6.80 -0.47 15.32
CA ALA A 246 -5.35 -0.41 15.23
C ALA A 246 -4.72 0.00 16.58
N GLY A 247 -3.76 -0.80 17.06
CA GLY A 247 -3.10 -0.58 18.35
C GLY A 247 -3.81 -1.18 19.57
N ALA A 248 -5.00 -1.80 19.42
CA ALA A 248 -5.59 -2.55 20.52
C ALA A 248 -4.74 -3.80 20.85
N THR A 249 -4.43 -4.01 22.14
CA THR A 249 -3.71 -5.19 22.65
C THR A 249 -4.58 -6.07 23.53
N GLN A 250 -5.78 -5.60 23.87
CA GLN A 250 -6.79 -6.30 24.66
C GLN A 250 -8.11 -6.26 23.89
N ASP A 251 -8.60 -7.44 23.51
CA ASP A 251 -9.90 -7.58 22.89
C ASP A 251 -11.01 -7.30 23.91
N ASP A 252 -11.97 -6.44 23.57
CA ASP A 252 -13.17 -6.19 24.37
C ASP A 252 -14.40 -6.97 23.90
N GLY A 253 -14.23 -7.86 22.93
CA GLY A 253 -15.32 -8.61 22.31
C GLY A 253 -16.25 -7.74 21.47
N SER A 254 -15.83 -6.53 21.08
CA SER A 254 -16.62 -5.65 20.20
C SER A 254 -16.53 -6.00 18.71
N CYS A 255 -15.65 -6.92 18.30
CA CYS A 255 -15.41 -7.23 16.90
C CYS A 255 -16.67 -7.57 16.10
N GLU A 256 -16.91 -6.82 15.03
CA GLU A 256 -17.93 -7.08 14.03
C GLU A 256 -17.28 -7.69 12.80
N PHE A 257 -17.85 -8.78 12.29
CA PHE A 257 -17.38 -9.43 11.07
C PHE A 257 -18.54 -9.51 10.09
N THR A 258 -18.50 -8.75 9.00
CA THR A 258 -19.39 -8.99 7.86
C THR A 258 -18.87 -10.18 7.09
N MET A 259 -19.38 -11.34 7.47
CA MET A 259 -19.20 -12.56 6.71
C MET A 259 -19.85 -12.38 5.33
N ALA A 260 -19.06 -12.37 4.26
CA ALA A 260 -19.55 -12.44 2.89
C ALA A 260 -20.43 -13.69 2.64
N ASN A 261 -20.32 -14.72 3.50
CA ASN A 261 -21.24 -15.85 3.59
C ASN A 261 -21.58 -16.14 5.08
N PRO A 262 -22.83 -15.92 5.54
CA PRO A 262 -23.21 -16.08 6.95
C PRO A 262 -23.19 -17.52 7.46
N CYS A 263 -23.01 -18.53 6.61
CA CYS A 263 -22.89 -19.94 6.99
C CYS A 263 -21.82 -20.64 6.14
N PRO A 264 -20.52 -20.43 6.41
CA PRO A 264 -19.42 -21.07 5.66
C PRO A 264 -19.44 -22.61 5.73
N THR A 265 -20.12 -23.15 6.74
CA THR A 265 -20.25 -24.57 7.06
C THR A 265 -21.60 -25.17 6.62
N ASP A 266 -22.44 -24.41 5.93
CA ASP A 266 -23.60 -24.94 5.20
C ASP A 266 -23.10 -25.53 3.86
N LEU A 267 -22.63 -26.77 3.93
CA LEU A 267 -21.99 -27.46 2.80
C LEU A 267 -23.01 -27.98 1.80
N ASN A 268 -24.29 -28.06 2.20
CA ASN A 268 -25.36 -28.53 1.35
C ASN A 268 -26.28 -27.40 0.80
N GLY A 269 -26.11 -26.17 1.27
CA GLY A 269 -26.82 -24.98 0.84
C GLY A 269 -28.25 -24.83 1.38
N ASP A 270 -28.57 -25.46 2.52
CA ASP A 270 -29.92 -25.45 3.12
C ASP A 270 -30.18 -24.26 4.07
N GLY A 271 -29.19 -23.39 4.25
CA GLY A 271 -29.24 -22.22 5.12
C GLY A 271 -29.06 -22.54 6.60
N SER A 272 -28.55 -23.72 6.95
CA SER A 272 -28.25 -24.14 8.33
C SER A 272 -26.95 -24.95 8.39
N THR A 273 -26.32 -25.01 9.57
CA THR A 273 -25.20 -25.93 9.81
C THR A 273 -25.66 -27.04 10.74
N THR A 274 -25.80 -28.25 10.19
CA THR A 274 -26.36 -29.41 10.88
C THR A 274 -25.48 -30.64 10.72
N THR A 275 -25.92 -31.77 11.27
CA THR A 275 -25.28 -33.07 11.04
C THR A 275 -25.23 -33.43 9.55
N ALA A 276 -26.15 -32.91 8.71
CA ALA A 276 -26.12 -33.15 7.28
C ALA A 276 -24.85 -32.57 6.65
N ASP A 277 -24.46 -31.35 7.03
CA ASP A 277 -23.24 -30.68 6.58
C ASP A 277 -21.98 -31.38 7.10
N LEU A 278 -22.00 -31.78 8.38
CA LEU A 278 -20.90 -32.57 8.94
C LEU A 278 -20.69 -33.88 8.17
N LEU A 279 -21.76 -34.52 7.72
CA LEU A 279 -21.67 -35.73 6.90
C LEU A 279 -21.11 -35.44 5.50
N VAL A 280 -21.45 -34.30 4.90
CA VAL A 280 -20.83 -33.84 3.64
C VAL A 280 -19.32 -33.64 3.84
N PHE A 281 -18.92 -32.94 4.90
CA PHE A 281 -17.50 -32.76 5.24
C PHE A 281 -16.78 -34.09 5.44
N LEU A 282 -17.37 -35.01 6.21
CA LEU A 282 -16.74 -36.29 6.54
C LEU A 282 -16.65 -37.26 5.36
N VAL A 283 -17.48 -37.07 4.32
CA VAL A 283 -17.35 -37.81 3.05
C VAL A 283 -16.07 -37.41 2.33
N ASP A 284 -15.71 -36.13 2.40
CA ASP A 284 -14.52 -35.59 1.73
C ASP A 284 -13.29 -35.50 2.64
N PHE A 285 -13.46 -35.73 3.94
CA PHE A 285 -12.40 -35.61 4.93
C PHE A 285 -11.29 -36.63 4.69
N GLY A 286 -10.10 -36.13 4.36
CA GLY A 286 -8.91 -36.93 4.07
C GLY A 286 -8.73 -37.27 2.60
N ASN A 287 -9.62 -36.80 1.71
CA ASN A 287 -9.34 -36.83 0.28
C ASN A 287 -8.25 -35.81 -0.04
N THR A 288 -7.25 -36.22 -0.80
CA THR A 288 -6.23 -35.31 -1.33
C THR A 288 -6.83 -34.50 -2.46
N CYS A 289 -6.94 -33.19 -2.25
CA CYS A 289 -7.21 -32.24 -3.32
C CYS A 289 -5.99 -32.18 -4.24
N LEU A 290 -6.16 -32.50 -5.53
CA LEU A 290 -5.15 -32.29 -6.57
C LEU A 290 -5.33 -30.90 -7.18
#